data_AF-A0A831UJV8-F1
#
_entry.id   AF-A0A831UJV8-F1
#
_cell.length_a   1.000
_cell.length_b   1.000
_cell.length_c   1.000
_cell.angle_alpha   90.00
_cell.angle_beta   90.00
_cell.angle_gamma   90.00
#
_symmetry.space_group_name_H-M   'P 1'
#
loop_
_entity.id
_entity.type
_entity.pdbx_description
1 polymer ?
#
loop_
_entity_poly.entity_id
_entity_poly.type
_entity_poly.pdbx_seq_one_letter_code
_entity_poly.pdbx_strand_id
1 'polypeptide(L)'
;MREGESTVRDLSLHILNLIENATQAGASVVSVCLVQNPETDSLHLVVEDNGPGIEVNPEEAMSPFYTTKEKHGKKTGLGLSLLRAAANQADGDLKLGVSRMGGAAVEATMRLGHMDCPPLGDLAATLASVVCTNPELELHCHCRVGDKECSVSVTDIANELPKGQRAGLSLARRFSETVRDGLKSIDAVT
;
A
#
# COMPACT_ATOMS: atom_id res chain seq x y z
N MET A 1 -7.62 -29.58 19.41
CA MET A 1 -6.55 -28.86 18.69
C MET A 1 -7.25 -27.80 17.88
N ARG A 2 -6.97 -26.51 18.14
CA ARG A 2 -7.55 -25.42 17.35
C ARG A 2 -6.79 -25.38 16.04
N GLU A 3 -7.46 -25.76 14.96
CA GLU A 3 -6.96 -25.56 13.59
C GLU A 3 -6.62 -24.08 13.43
N GLY A 4 -5.44 -23.82 12.88
CA GLY A 4 -4.88 -22.48 12.79
C GLY A 4 -5.82 -21.56 12.05
N GLU A 5 -6.20 -20.46 12.69
CA GLU A 5 -6.51 -19.23 11.99
C GLU A 5 -5.30 -18.91 11.10
N SER A 6 -5.38 -19.31 9.84
CA SER A 6 -4.63 -18.63 8.79
C SER A 6 -5.11 -17.19 8.89
N THR A 7 -4.33 -16.34 9.55
CA THR A 7 -4.56 -14.90 9.53
C THR A 7 -4.40 -14.49 8.08
N VAL A 8 -5.52 -14.47 7.34
CA VAL A 8 -5.59 -13.89 6.01
C VAL A 8 -5.01 -12.49 6.15
N ARG A 9 -3.85 -12.26 5.55
CA ARG A 9 -3.25 -10.93 5.54
C ARG A 9 -4.18 -10.04 4.74
N ASP A 10 -4.63 -8.95 5.36
CA ASP A 10 -5.36 -7.91 4.67
C ASP A 10 -4.44 -7.10 3.74
N LEU A 11 -5.05 -6.35 2.81
CA LEU A 11 -4.32 -5.53 1.85
C LEU A 11 -3.49 -4.44 2.53
N SER A 12 -3.93 -3.88 3.66
CA SER A 12 -3.17 -2.86 4.38
C SER A 12 -1.78 -3.37 4.80
N LEU A 13 -1.68 -4.62 5.23
CA LEU A 13 -0.38 -5.24 5.54
C LEU A 13 0.48 -5.45 4.30
N HIS A 14 -0.11 -5.78 3.15
CA HIS A 14 0.63 -5.83 1.89
C HIS A 14 1.14 -4.45 1.48
N ILE A 15 0.29 -3.43 1.57
CA ILE A 15 0.63 -2.02 1.30
C ILE A 15 1.78 -1.57 2.21
N LEU A 16 1.73 -1.87 3.52
CA LEU A 16 2.82 -1.58 4.45
C LEU A 16 4.15 -2.18 3.97
N ASN A 17 4.14 -3.45 3.56
CA ASN A 17 5.36 -4.11 3.07
C ASN A 17 5.90 -3.44 1.79
N LEU A 18 5.03 -2.97 0.90
CA LEU A 18 5.44 -2.25 -0.32
C LEU A 18 6.03 -0.88 0.02
N ILE A 19 5.40 -0.12 0.90
CA ILE A 19 5.92 1.19 1.35
C ILE A 19 7.27 1.02 2.06
N GLU A 20 7.39 0.04 2.96
CA GLU A 20 8.67 -0.28 3.61
C GLU A 20 9.74 -0.70 2.60
N ASN A 21 9.36 -1.34 1.50
CA ASN A 21 10.31 -1.67 0.44
C ASN A 21 10.83 -0.43 -0.27
N ALA A 22 9.95 0.51 -0.60
CA ALA A 22 10.28 1.78 -1.22
C ALA A 22 11.16 2.66 -0.31
N THR A 23 10.76 2.85 0.96
CA THR A 23 11.53 3.69 1.90
C THR A 23 12.92 3.12 2.17
N GLN A 24 13.05 1.80 2.32
CA GLN A 24 14.35 1.14 2.46
C GLN A 24 15.23 1.24 1.21
N ALA A 25 14.62 1.36 0.02
CA ALA A 25 15.35 1.59 -1.22
C ALA A 25 15.78 3.07 -1.40
N GLY A 26 15.36 3.95 -0.49
CA GLY A 26 15.69 5.38 -0.52
C GLY A 26 14.65 6.25 -1.25
N ALA A 27 13.44 5.75 -1.48
CA ALA A 27 12.35 6.58 -1.99
C ALA A 27 11.97 7.66 -0.95
N SER A 28 11.77 8.88 -1.42
CA SER A 28 11.29 10.02 -0.63
C SER A 28 9.82 10.35 -0.86
N VAL A 29 9.23 9.79 -1.92
CA VAL A 29 7.81 9.94 -2.25
C VAL A 29 7.23 8.58 -2.61
N VAL A 30 6.10 8.24 -2.00
CA VAL A 30 5.33 7.02 -2.28
C VAL A 30 3.86 7.37 -2.49
N SER A 31 3.24 6.76 -3.49
CA SER A 31 1.83 6.92 -3.81
C SER A 31 1.12 5.57 -3.72
N VAL A 32 0.04 5.52 -2.94
CA VAL A 32 -0.86 4.37 -2.84
C VAL A 32 -2.17 4.74 -3.54
N CYS A 33 -2.53 3.98 -4.56
CA CYS A 33 -3.77 4.14 -5.30
C CYS A 33 -4.61 2.86 -5.17
N LEU A 34 -5.82 2.97 -4.63
CA LEU A 34 -6.76 1.87 -4.50
C LEU A 34 -8.05 2.20 -5.26
N VAL A 35 -8.38 1.40 -6.25
CA VAL A 35 -9.60 1.54 -7.05
C VAL A 35 -10.45 0.30 -6.86
N GLN A 36 -11.64 0.47 -6.30
CA GLN A 36 -12.69 -0.54 -6.27
C GLN A 36 -13.75 -0.16 -7.32
N ASN A 37 -14.14 -1.11 -8.17
CA ASN A 37 -15.23 -0.92 -9.11
C ASN A 37 -16.24 -2.06 -8.93
N PRO A 38 -17.29 -1.85 -8.12
CA PRO A 38 -18.34 -2.84 -7.91
C PRO A 38 -19.09 -3.21 -9.20
N GLU A 39 -19.21 -2.31 -10.18
CA GLU A 39 -19.93 -2.58 -11.43
C GLU A 39 -19.18 -3.57 -12.32
N THR A 40 -17.84 -3.51 -12.32
CA THR A 40 -16.98 -4.40 -13.09
C THR A 40 -16.35 -5.51 -12.25
N ASP A 41 -16.80 -5.68 -11.00
CA ASP A 41 -16.29 -6.67 -10.04
C ASP A 41 -14.76 -6.65 -9.88
N SER A 42 -14.14 -5.47 -9.88
CA SER A 42 -12.67 -5.35 -9.92
C SER A 42 -12.10 -4.50 -8.80
N LEU A 43 -10.98 -4.95 -8.23
CA LEU A 43 -10.12 -4.21 -7.32
C LEU A 43 -8.75 -4.04 -7.97
N HIS A 44 -8.24 -2.81 -7.98
CA HIS A 44 -6.92 -2.47 -8.50
C HIS A 44 -6.15 -1.67 -7.46
N LEU A 45 -5.05 -2.24 -6.98
CA LEU A 45 -4.11 -1.62 -6.06
C LEU A 45 -2.83 -1.29 -6.82
N VAL A 46 -2.39 -0.05 -6.74
CA VAL A 46 -1.10 0.41 -7.28
C VAL A 46 -0.31 1.09 -6.18
N VAL A 47 0.93 0.67 -5.99
CA VAL A 47 1.90 1.37 -5.13
C VAL A 47 3.10 1.77 -5.98
N GLU A 48 3.34 3.07 -6.06
CA GLU A 48 4.43 3.68 -6.84
C GLU A 48 5.38 4.46 -5.95
N ASP A 49 6.67 4.47 -6.29
CA ASP A 49 7.69 5.26 -5.60
C ASP A 49 8.61 6.01 -6.56
N ASN A 50 9.41 6.93 -6.02
CA ASN A 50 10.47 7.66 -6.73
C ASN A 50 11.90 7.17 -6.39
N GLY A 51 12.02 5.93 -5.89
CA GLY A 51 13.30 5.32 -5.56
C GLY A 51 14.12 4.95 -6.81
N PRO A 52 15.18 4.14 -6.65
CA PRO A 52 16.04 3.72 -7.76
C PRO A 52 15.38 2.72 -8.72
N GLY A 53 14.17 2.24 -8.42
CA GLY A 53 13.50 1.18 -9.16
C GLY A 53 14.05 -0.21 -8.84
N ILE A 54 13.77 -1.17 -9.73
CA ILE A 54 14.18 -2.57 -9.59
C ILE A 54 15.01 -2.95 -10.82
N GLU A 55 16.28 -3.24 -10.60
CA GLU A 55 17.24 -3.55 -11.68
C GLU A 55 17.16 -5.01 -12.16
N VAL A 56 16.49 -5.87 -11.40
CA VAL A 56 16.33 -7.30 -11.76
C VAL A 56 15.06 -7.54 -12.56
N ASN A 57 14.98 -8.73 -13.16
CA ASN A 57 13.77 -9.15 -13.85
C ASN A 57 12.55 -9.11 -12.89
N PRO A 58 11.40 -8.56 -13.31
CA PRO A 58 10.17 -8.55 -12.52
C PRO A 58 9.77 -9.90 -11.94
N GLU A 59 9.87 -10.98 -12.71
CA GLU A 59 9.54 -12.34 -12.27
C GLU A 59 10.50 -12.85 -11.19
N GLU A 60 11.78 -12.47 -11.29
CA GLU A 60 12.78 -12.81 -10.27
C GLU A 60 12.50 -12.04 -8.97
N ALA A 61 12.19 -10.74 -9.06
CA ALA A 61 11.82 -9.91 -7.90
C ALA A 61 10.57 -10.41 -7.17
N MET A 62 9.64 -11.03 -7.91
CA MET A 62 8.41 -11.62 -7.37
C MET A 62 8.59 -13.07 -6.91
N SER A 63 9.77 -13.67 -7.07
CA SER A 63 10.01 -15.06 -6.66
C SER A 63 10.08 -15.18 -5.12
N PRO A 64 9.57 -16.27 -4.53
CA PRO A 64 9.67 -16.49 -3.09
C PRO A 64 11.13 -16.48 -2.62
N PHE A 65 11.37 -15.83 -1.48
CA PHE A 65 12.70 -15.71 -0.87
C PHE A 65 13.71 -14.83 -1.60
N TYR A 66 13.30 -14.17 -2.69
CA TYR A 66 14.14 -13.16 -3.32
C TYR A 66 14.27 -11.93 -2.42
N THR A 67 15.50 -11.56 -2.08
CA THR A 67 15.80 -10.34 -1.34
C THR A 67 17.23 -9.90 -1.59
N THR A 68 17.43 -8.60 -1.81
CA THR A 68 18.75 -7.96 -1.82
C THR A 68 19.16 -7.47 -0.43
N LYS A 69 18.31 -7.71 0.58
CA LYS A 69 18.35 -7.07 1.91
C LYS A 69 18.89 -7.96 3.03
N GLU A 70 19.59 -9.06 2.72
CA GLU A 70 20.11 -10.01 3.72
C GLU A 70 20.91 -9.35 4.86
N LYS A 71 21.56 -8.22 4.59
CA LYS A 71 22.37 -7.44 5.55
C LYS A 71 21.56 -6.59 6.56
N HIS A 72 20.26 -6.37 6.34
CA HIS A 72 19.42 -5.43 7.14
C HIS A 72 18.34 -6.12 7.99
N GLY A 73 18.46 -7.43 8.25
CA GLY A 73 17.61 -8.14 9.22
C GLY A 73 16.22 -8.60 8.73
N LYS A 74 15.68 -8.05 7.62
CA LYS A 74 14.52 -8.62 6.91
C LYS A 74 14.96 -9.77 6.01
N LYS A 75 14.80 -11.01 6.49
CA LYS A 75 15.40 -12.21 5.89
C LYS A 75 14.52 -13.01 4.92
N THR A 76 13.23 -12.70 4.79
CA THR A 76 12.31 -13.67 4.15
C THR A 76 12.07 -13.46 2.66
N GLY A 77 12.15 -12.24 2.11
CA GLY A 77 11.89 -12.03 0.67
C GLY A 77 10.49 -12.46 0.21
N LEU A 78 9.49 -12.42 1.10
CA LEU A 78 8.15 -12.97 0.84
C LEU A 78 7.09 -11.92 0.46
N GLY A 79 7.38 -10.63 0.56
CA GLY A 79 6.35 -9.58 0.44
C GLY A 79 5.61 -9.61 -0.91
N LEU A 80 6.36 -9.56 -2.01
CA LEU A 80 5.79 -9.56 -3.37
C LEU A 80 5.19 -10.91 -3.76
N SER A 81 5.85 -12.02 -3.40
CA SER A 81 5.34 -13.37 -3.69
C SER A 81 4.03 -13.67 -2.96
N LEU A 82 3.87 -13.22 -1.71
CA LEU A 82 2.61 -13.36 -0.97
C LEU A 82 1.50 -12.49 -1.56
N LEU A 83 1.80 -11.26 -1.97
CA LEU A 83 0.81 -10.40 -2.64
C LEU A 83 0.38 -11.00 -3.99
N ARG A 84 1.32 -11.54 -4.77
CA ARG A 84 1.00 -12.25 -6.02
C ARG A 84 0.12 -13.47 -5.78
N ALA A 85 0.43 -14.26 -4.75
CA ALA A 85 -0.39 -15.41 -4.39
C ALA A 85 -1.80 -15.01 -3.99
N ALA A 86 -1.95 -13.91 -3.22
CA ALA A 86 -3.27 -13.37 -2.85
C ALA A 86 -4.04 -12.87 -4.09
N ALA A 87 -3.36 -12.15 -5.00
CA ALA A 87 -3.97 -11.66 -6.23
C ALA A 87 -4.46 -12.82 -7.12
N ASN A 88 -3.62 -13.82 -7.34
CA ASN A 88 -3.95 -14.99 -8.15
C ASN A 88 -5.08 -15.82 -7.54
N GLN A 89 -5.15 -15.92 -6.20
CA GLN A 89 -6.26 -16.59 -5.51
C GLN A 89 -7.59 -15.84 -5.67
N ALA A 90 -7.54 -14.53 -5.92
CA ALA A 90 -8.70 -13.69 -6.15
C ALA A 90 -8.95 -13.42 -7.65
N ASP A 91 -8.70 -14.39 -8.53
CA ASP A 91 -8.85 -14.27 -10.00
C ASP A 91 -8.12 -13.07 -10.63
N GLY A 92 -6.99 -12.68 -10.03
CA GLY A 92 -6.21 -11.51 -10.38
C GLY A 92 -4.77 -11.81 -10.78
N ASP A 93 -3.93 -10.77 -10.79
CA ASP A 93 -2.50 -10.85 -11.13
C ASP A 93 -1.69 -9.73 -10.45
N LEU A 94 -0.37 -9.91 -10.34
CA LEU A 94 0.58 -8.91 -9.87
C LEU A 94 1.59 -8.57 -10.96
N LYS A 95 1.74 -7.29 -11.23
CA LYS A 95 2.74 -6.75 -12.16
C LYS A 95 3.70 -5.84 -11.44
N LEU A 96 4.94 -5.83 -11.93
CA LEU A 96 5.99 -4.95 -11.47
C LEU A 96 6.57 -4.21 -12.66
N GLY A 97 6.72 -2.89 -12.52
CA GLY A 97 7.16 -2.01 -13.58
C GLY A 97 7.88 -0.77 -13.06
N VAL A 98 8.02 0.21 -13.96
CA VAL A 98 8.63 1.50 -13.66
C VAL A 98 7.52 2.50 -13.33
N SER A 99 7.65 3.14 -12.17
CA SER A 99 6.73 4.19 -11.73
C SER A 99 6.85 5.42 -12.61
N ARG A 100 5.75 6.16 -12.72
CA ARG A 100 5.70 7.46 -13.42
C ARG A 100 6.66 8.49 -12.82
N MET A 101 7.10 8.26 -11.58
CA MET A 101 8.04 9.09 -10.83
C MET A 101 9.49 8.65 -11.01
N GLY A 102 9.74 7.58 -11.79
CA GLY A 102 11.07 7.05 -12.09
C GLY A 102 11.52 5.86 -11.23
N GLY A 103 10.80 5.54 -10.15
CA GLY A 103 11.09 4.40 -9.27
C GLY A 103 10.36 3.12 -9.65
N ALA A 104 9.92 2.34 -8.66
CA ALA A 104 9.18 1.10 -8.91
C ALA A 104 7.65 1.32 -8.87
N ALA A 105 6.92 0.54 -9.68
CA ALA A 105 5.47 0.44 -9.65
C ALA A 105 5.05 -1.02 -9.41
N VAL A 106 4.25 -1.26 -8.37
CA VAL A 106 3.65 -2.56 -8.07
C VAL A 106 2.14 -2.44 -8.30
N GLU A 107 1.61 -3.22 -9.24
CA GLU A 107 0.21 -3.20 -9.65
C GLU A 107 -0.44 -4.57 -9.38
N ALA A 108 -1.38 -4.63 -8.43
CA ALA A 108 -2.15 -5.82 -8.11
C ALA A 108 -3.60 -5.65 -8.56
N THR A 109 -4.09 -6.60 -9.33
CA THR A 109 -5.50 -6.69 -9.72
C THR A 109 -6.14 -7.88 -9.04
N MET A 110 -7.42 -7.77 -8.68
CA MET A 110 -8.22 -8.82 -8.03
C MET A 110 -9.68 -8.68 -8.46
N ARG A 111 -10.43 -9.77 -8.40
CA ARG A 111 -11.89 -9.77 -8.51
C ARG A 111 -12.49 -9.44 -7.15
N LEU A 112 -13.19 -8.30 -7.07
CA LEU A 112 -13.62 -7.69 -5.80
C LEU A 112 -14.56 -8.60 -4.99
N GLY A 113 -15.49 -9.28 -5.66
CA GLY A 113 -16.44 -10.22 -5.07
C GLY A 113 -15.91 -11.64 -4.90
N HIS A 114 -14.62 -11.90 -5.14
CA HIS A 114 -14.03 -13.22 -4.91
C HIS A 114 -13.97 -13.55 -3.41
N MET A 115 -14.27 -14.81 -3.04
CA MET A 115 -14.26 -15.22 -1.62
C MET A 115 -12.87 -15.14 -0.97
N ASP A 116 -11.83 -15.32 -1.78
CA ASP A 116 -10.43 -15.19 -1.37
C ASP A 116 -9.85 -13.80 -1.61
N CYS A 117 -10.66 -12.81 -2.04
CA CYS A 117 -10.20 -11.42 -2.11
C CYS A 117 -9.90 -10.94 -0.68
N PRO A 118 -8.65 -10.57 -0.37
CA PRO A 118 -8.32 -10.11 0.97
C PRO A 118 -9.11 -8.83 1.31
N PRO A 119 -9.56 -8.66 2.56
CA PRO A 119 -10.15 -7.41 2.99
C PRO A 119 -9.12 -6.28 2.92
N LEU A 120 -9.58 -5.02 2.90
CA LEU A 120 -8.66 -3.88 2.89
C LEU A 120 -7.91 -3.79 4.23
N GLY A 121 -8.59 -4.09 5.34
CA GLY A 121 -8.05 -3.91 6.69
C GLY A 121 -7.98 -2.44 7.11
N ASP A 122 -7.20 -2.12 8.14
CA ASP A 122 -7.08 -0.74 8.65
C ASP A 122 -6.00 0.04 7.89
N LEU A 123 -6.31 0.41 6.65
CA LEU A 123 -5.42 1.23 5.81
C LEU A 123 -5.05 2.55 6.51
N ALA A 124 -6.02 3.21 7.15
CA ALA A 124 -5.80 4.50 7.80
C ALA A 124 -4.79 4.42 8.97
N ALA A 125 -4.86 3.38 9.81
CA ALA A 125 -3.89 3.17 10.88
C ALA A 125 -2.51 2.76 10.33
N THR A 126 -2.51 1.90 9.30
CA THR A 126 -1.28 1.46 8.64
C THR A 126 -0.50 2.63 8.05
N LEU A 127 -1.14 3.50 7.25
CA LEU A 127 -0.48 4.67 6.67
C LEU A 127 -0.04 5.66 7.75
N ALA A 128 -0.81 5.83 8.84
CA ALA A 128 -0.42 6.68 9.95
C ALA A 128 0.85 6.17 10.66
N SER A 129 1.02 4.85 10.79
CA SER A 129 2.24 4.25 11.31
C SER A 129 3.45 4.60 10.44
N VAL A 130 3.29 4.54 9.10
CA VAL A 130 4.32 4.95 8.15
C VAL A 130 4.67 6.43 8.35
N VAL A 131 3.69 7.33 8.33
CA VAL A 131 3.91 8.78 8.49
C VAL A 131 4.62 9.10 9.82
N CYS A 132 4.27 8.38 10.89
CA CYS A 132 4.90 8.60 12.20
C CYS A 132 6.36 8.11 12.24
N THR A 133 6.69 7.05 11.50
CA THR A 133 8.02 6.41 11.53
C THR A 133 8.95 6.89 10.42
N ASN A 134 8.44 7.59 9.42
CA ASN A 134 9.18 8.12 8.26
C ASN A 134 8.83 9.62 8.08
N PRO A 135 9.33 10.52 8.94
CA PRO A 135 8.92 11.92 8.96
C PRO A 135 9.31 12.72 7.71
N GLU A 136 10.24 12.23 6.90
CA GLU A 136 10.67 12.86 5.65
C GLU A 136 9.97 12.29 4.41
N LEU A 137 9.16 11.25 4.56
CA LEU A 137 8.44 10.62 3.46
C LEU A 137 7.21 11.45 3.09
N GLU A 138 7.13 11.87 1.82
CA GLU A 138 5.87 12.33 1.26
C GLU A 138 5.04 11.10 0.85
N LEU A 139 3.90 10.94 1.50
CA LEU A 139 2.99 9.82 1.24
C LEU A 139 1.67 10.34 0.69
N HIS A 140 1.30 9.85 -0.49
CA HIS A 140 0.02 10.09 -1.12
C HIS A 140 -0.87 8.85 -1.00
N CYS A 141 -2.13 9.05 -0.66
CA CYS A 141 -3.17 8.03 -0.67
C CYS A 141 -4.32 8.51 -1.55
N HIS A 142 -4.61 7.79 -2.60
CA HIS A 142 -5.76 7.99 -3.46
C HIS A 142 -6.64 6.74 -3.41
N CYS A 143 -7.93 6.93 -3.15
CA CYS A 143 -8.89 5.84 -3.13
C CYS A 143 -10.11 6.22 -3.97
N ARG A 144 -10.63 5.27 -4.75
CA ARG A 144 -11.81 5.45 -5.59
C ARG A 144 -12.72 4.24 -5.52
N VAL A 145 -14.03 4.48 -5.43
CA VAL A 145 -15.08 3.48 -5.51
C VAL A 145 -16.11 3.95 -6.55
N GLY A 146 -16.15 3.29 -7.71
CA GLY A 146 -16.94 3.79 -8.85
C GLY A 146 -16.53 5.22 -9.22
N ASP A 147 -17.47 6.17 -9.13
CA ASP A 147 -17.25 7.59 -9.42
C ASP A 147 -16.83 8.44 -8.21
N LYS A 148 -16.84 7.87 -7.00
CA LYS A 148 -16.47 8.58 -5.77
C LYS A 148 -14.99 8.40 -5.49
N GLU A 149 -14.27 9.49 -5.20
CA GLU A 149 -12.85 9.44 -4.88
C GLU A 149 -12.48 10.31 -3.67
N CYS A 150 -11.41 9.93 -2.99
CA CYS A 150 -10.75 10.74 -1.98
C CYS A 150 -9.23 10.68 -2.16
N SER A 151 -8.57 11.80 -1.94
CA SER A 151 -7.11 11.93 -2.01
C SER A 151 -6.60 12.63 -0.76
N VAL A 152 -5.54 12.10 -0.16
CA VAL A 152 -4.88 12.65 1.01
C VAL A 152 -3.38 12.57 0.82
N SER A 153 -2.66 13.66 1.07
CA SER A 153 -1.19 13.68 1.08
C SER A 153 -0.66 14.19 2.41
N VAL A 154 0.58 13.82 2.74
CA VAL A 154 1.23 14.30 3.97
C VAL A 154 1.40 15.81 3.93
N THR A 155 1.80 16.36 2.78
CA THR A 155 1.97 17.80 2.59
C THR A 155 0.65 18.56 2.78
N ASP A 156 -0.47 18.07 2.25
CA ASP A 156 -1.77 18.74 2.40
C ASP A 156 -2.17 18.84 3.88
N ILE A 157 -2.08 17.72 4.62
CA ILE A 157 -2.40 17.70 6.05
C ILE A 157 -1.46 18.59 6.86
N ALA A 158 -0.16 18.57 6.56
CA ALA A 158 0.80 19.44 7.22
C ALA A 158 0.48 20.93 7.00
N ASN A 159 -0.04 21.29 5.82
CA ASN A 159 -0.41 22.67 5.50
C ASN A 159 -1.65 23.15 6.27
N GLU A 160 -2.62 22.27 6.53
CA GLU A 160 -3.80 22.56 7.35
C GLU A 160 -3.46 22.74 8.85
N LEU A 161 -2.41 22.07 9.33
CA LEU A 161 -2.05 22.08 10.74
C LEU A 161 -1.24 23.33 11.15
N PRO A 162 -1.38 23.78 12.42
CA PRO A 162 -0.51 24.81 13.00
C PRO A 162 0.95 24.38 12.95
N LYS A 163 1.89 25.32 12.78
CA LYS A 163 3.34 25.04 12.59
C LYS A 163 3.93 24.01 13.59
N GLY A 164 3.53 24.05 14.85
CA GLY A 164 4.01 23.13 15.89
C GLY A 164 3.43 21.71 15.84
N GLN A 165 2.51 21.42 14.93
CA GLN A 165 1.81 20.14 14.81
C GLN A 165 2.02 19.46 13.44
N ARG A 166 2.87 20.04 12.58
CA ARG A 166 3.12 19.57 11.20
C ARG A 166 4.06 18.37 11.11
N ALA A 167 4.28 17.64 12.21
CA ALA A 167 5.18 16.49 12.26
C ALA A 167 4.77 15.53 13.38
N GLY A 168 5.35 14.33 13.35
CA GLY A 168 5.18 13.31 14.39
C GLY A 168 3.73 12.86 14.56
N LEU A 169 3.35 12.56 15.81
CA LEU A 169 2.07 11.91 16.12
C LEU A 169 0.84 12.77 15.74
N SER A 170 0.92 14.10 15.86
CA SER A 170 -0.19 14.99 15.53
C SER A 170 -0.52 14.93 14.03
N LEU A 171 0.52 14.99 13.18
CA LEU A 171 0.39 14.84 11.73
C LEU A 171 -0.14 13.45 11.37
N ALA A 172 0.47 12.39 11.91
CA ALA A 172 0.07 11.01 11.65
C ALA A 172 -1.39 10.74 12.04
N ARG A 173 -1.82 11.26 13.20
CA ARG A 173 -3.21 11.17 13.67
C ARG A 173 -4.16 11.87 12.71
N ARG A 174 -3.87 13.12 12.34
CA ARG A 174 -4.73 13.89 11.43
C ARG A 174 -4.80 13.27 10.04
N PHE A 175 -3.68 12.73 9.54
CA PHE A 175 -3.63 11.97 8.31
C PHE A 175 -4.53 10.72 8.39
N SER A 176 -4.42 9.94 9.48
CA SER A 176 -5.27 8.76 9.73
C SER A 176 -6.76 9.11 9.74
N GLU A 177 -7.15 10.16 10.46
CA GLU A 177 -8.54 10.63 10.55
C GLU A 177 -9.06 11.01 9.15
N THR A 178 -8.27 11.76 8.38
CA THR A 178 -8.67 12.21 7.04
C THR A 178 -8.80 11.05 6.05
N VAL A 179 -7.88 10.08 6.07
CA VAL A 179 -7.98 8.86 5.25
C VAL A 179 -9.21 8.04 5.65
N ARG A 180 -9.46 7.87 6.95
CA ARG A 180 -10.62 7.11 7.44
C ARG A 180 -11.94 7.76 7.03
N ASP A 181 -12.04 9.08 7.13
CA ASP A 181 -13.23 9.82 6.74
C ASP A 181 -13.42 9.82 5.21
N GLY A 182 -12.33 9.88 4.45
CA GLY A 182 -12.33 9.72 2.99
C GLY A 182 -12.82 8.35 2.54
N LEU A 183 -12.28 7.27 3.12
CA LEU A 183 -12.73 5.90 2.81
C LEU A 183 -14.22 5.68 3.11
N LYS A 184 -14.72 6.27 4.20
CA LYS A 184 -16.15 6.25 4.53
C LYS A 184 -17.00 7.04 3.54
N SER A 185 -16.53 8.19 3.06
CA SER A 185 -17.32 9.05 2.16
C SER A 185 -17.49 8.45 0.77
N ILE A 186 -16.57 7.57 0.36
CA ILE A 186 -16.61 6.83 -0.90
C ILE A 186 -17.22 5.42 -0.78
N ASP A 187 -17.70 5.02 0.40
CA ASP A 187 -18.25 3.68 0.66
C ASP A 187 -17.27 2.54 0.32
N ALA A 188 -15.97 2.71 0.61
CA ALA A 188 -14.97 1.69 0.37
C ALA A 188 -15.25 0.42 1.18
N VAL A 189 -15.11 -0.74 0.54
CA VAL A 189 -15.22 -2.03 1.21
C VAL A 189 -13.93 -2.26 2.01
N THR A 190 -14.05 -2.28 3.34
CA THR A 190 -12.95 -2.42 4.30
C THR A 190 -12.82 -3.82 4.87
#